data_AF-A0A7L4RKY8-F1
#
_entry.id   AF-A0A7L4RKY8-F1
#
_cell.length_a   1.000
_cell.length_b   1.000
_cell.length_c   1.000
_cell.angle_alpha   90.00
_cell.angle_beta   90.00
_cell.angle_gamma   90.00
#
_symmetry.space_group_name_H-M   'P 1'
#
loop_
_entity.id
_entity.type
_entity.pdbx_description
1 polymer ?
#
loop_
_entity_poly.entity_id
_entity_poly.type
_entity_poly.pdbx_seq_one_letter_code
_entity_poly.pdbx_strand_id
1 'polypeptide(L)'
;MEGDWILLALVGMIFASFANISLKFLVKNENVLKEWSSVVIPVAVLVLAALVIAYFFFLRGVVQFKPELVLWTTALVIFSLAAFIFVTLALRTGKVALVTAVLSLSTAFVAFLSFMIFNDRFSVRELAAVALATASVLALV
;
A
#
# COMPACT_ATOMS: atom_id res chain seq x y z
N MET A 1 -0.71 -24.04 1.14
CA MET A 1 -2.13 -23.70 1.42
C MET A 1 -2.45 -22.54 0.50
N GLU A 2 -3.18 -22.80 -0.59
CA GLU A 2 -3.80 -21.74 -1.39
C GLU A 2 -4.92 -21.16 -0.51
N GLY A 3 -4.54 -20.26 0.40
CA GLY A 3 -5.50 -19.52 1.18
C GLY A 3 -6.36 -18.70 0.22
N ASP A 4 -7.66 -18.65 0.48
CA ASP A 4 -8.59 -17.84 -0.30
C ASP A 4 -8.04 -16.41 -0.41
N TRP A 5 -7.49 -16.07 -1.58
CA TRP A 5 -6.79 -14.82 -1.82
C TRP A 5 -7.74 -13.63 -1.62
N ILE A 6 -9.06 -13.86 -1.78
CA ILE A 6 -10.11 -12.89 -1.49
C ILE A 6 -10.12 -12.58 0.00
N LEU A 7 -10.10 -13.60 0.87
CA LEU A 7 -10.05 -13.40 2.32
C LEU A 7 -8.79 -12.65 2.74
N LEU A 8 -7.63 -12.98 2.17
CA LEU A 8 -6.38 -12.28 2.45
C LEU A 8 -6.44 -10.81 2.00
N ALA A 9 -7.03 -10.53 0.83
CA ALA A 9 -7.24 -9.17 0.34
C ALA A 9 -8.21 -8.38 1.23
N LEU A 10 -9.30 -9.00 1.69
CA LEU A 10 -10.27 -8.39 2.60
C LEU A 10 -9.64 -8.04 3.96
N VAL A 11 -8.89 -8.98 4.54
CA VAL A 11 -8.15 -8.73 5.78
C VAL A 11 -7.12 -7.60 5.57
N GLY A 12 -6.40 -7.61 4.45
CA GLY A 12 -5.49 -6.54 4.06
C GLY A 12 -6.17 -5.18 3.97
N MET A 13 -7.36 -5.11 3.38
CA MET A 13 -8.18 -3.89 3.29
C MET A 13 -8.54 -3.33 4.68
N ILE A 14 -8.89 -4.21 5.63
CA ILE A 14 -9.21 -3.82 7.01
C ILE A 14 -7.97 -3.21 7.68
N PHE A 15 -6.82 -3.88 7.59
CA PHE A 15 -5.57 -3.36 8.16
C PHE A 15 -5.14 -2.04 7.51
N ALA A 16 -5.27 -1.91 6.19
CA ALA A 16 -4.98 -0.67 5.48
C ALA A 16 -5.89 0.48 5.94
N SER A 17 -7.17 0.18 6.20
CA SER A 17 -8.13 1.16 6.73
C SER A 17 -7.76 1.62 8.14
N PHE A 18 -7.39 0.70 9.04
CA PHE A 18 -6.87 1.06 10.36
C PHE A 18 -5.59 1.87 10.27
N ALA A 19 -4.65 1.50 9.39
CA ALA A 19 -3.42 2.25 9.16
C ALA A 19 -3.69 3.69 8.73
N ASN A 20 -4.64 3.92 7.80
CA ASN A 20 -5.03 5.26 7.36
C ASN A 20 -5.67 6.09 8.49
N ILE A 21 -6.51 5.47 9.33
CA ILE A 21 -7.10 6.13 10.50
C ILE A 21 -6.01 6.51 11.51
N SER A 22 -5.14 5.57 11.87
CA SER A 22 -4.00 5.81 12.77
C SER A 22 -3.09 6.90 12.23
N LEU A 23 -2.83 6.91 10.92
CA LEU A 23 -2.02 7.95 10.27
C LEU A 23 -2.68 9.32 10.39
N LYS A 24 -4.00 9.45 10.23
CA LYS A 24 -4.69 10.73 10.47
C LYS A 24 -4.53 11.20 11.91
N PHE A 25 -4.63 10.31 12.89
CA PHE A 25 -4.42 10.67 14.30
C PHE A 25 -3.02 11.22 14.53
N LEU A 26 -1.99 10.55 13.97
CA LEU A 26 -0.60 11.02 14.02
C LEU A 26 -0.46 12.40 13.37
N VAL A 27 -1.04 12.57 12.18
CA VAL A 27 -0.93 13.80 11.38
C VAL A 27 -1.64 14.99 12.03
N LYS A 28 -2.77 14.76 12.71
CA LYS A 28 -3.54 15.83 13.36
C LYS A 28 -2.88 16.34 14.66
N ASN A 29 -2.04 15.52 15.29
CA ASN A 29 -1.50 15.79 16.61
C ASN A 29 0.02 16.05 16.53
N GLU A 30 0.40 17.30 16.27
CA GLU A 30 1.80 17.68 15.99
C GLU A 30 2.77 17.32 17.12
N ASN A 31 2.32 17.37 18.38
CA ASN A 31 3.11 16.95 19.54
C ASN A 31 3.44 15.44 19.48
N VAL A 32 2.46 14.62 19.09
CA VAL A 32 2.66 13.17 18.90
C VAL A 32 3.61 12.93 17.74
N LEU A 33 3.50 13.70 16.66
CA LEU A 33 4.39 13.59 15.49
C LEU A 33 5.85 13.88 15.85
N LYS A 34 6.10 14.89 16.69
CA LYS A 34 7.45 15.24 17.16
C LYS A 34 8.04 14.14 18.06
N GLU A 35 7.27 13.62 19.01
CA GLU A 35 7.68 12.50 19.87
C GLU A 35 7.88 11.21 19.08
N TRP A 36 6.94 10.88 18.18
CA TRP A 36 6.95 9.64 17.42
C TRP A 36 7.95 9.64 16.29
N SER A 37 8.31 10.78 15.69
CA SER A 37 9.38 10.82 14.67
C SER A 37 10.70 10.24 15.19
N SER A 38 10.98 10.42 16.49
CA SER A 38 12.16 9.89 17.15
C SER A 38 12.11 8.37 17.39
N VAL A 39 10.94 7.74 17.31
CA VAL A 39 10.72 6.31 17.60
C VAL A 39 10.34 5.53 16.34
N VAL A 40 9.44 6.07 15.51
CA VAL A 40 8.88 5.42 14.31
C VAL A 40 9.95 5.21 13.25
N ILE A 41 10.83 6.19 13.02
CA ILE A 41 11.90 6.05 12.03
C ILE A 41 12.87 4.92 12.45
N PRO A 42 13.41 4.89 13.69
CA PRO A 42 14.22 3.75 14.14
C PRO A 42 13.49 2.42 14.12
N VAL A 43 12.21 2.37 14.53
CA VAL A 43 11.42 1.12 14.50
C VAL A 43 11.21 0.63 13.07
N ALA A 44 10.88 1.51 12.13
CA ALA A 44 10.76 1.15 10.72
C ALA A 44 12.09 0.64 10.14
N VAL A 45 13.20 1.28 10.49
CA VAL A 45 14.55 0.84 10.12
C VAL A 45 14.89 -0.52 10.75
N LEU A 46 14.53 -0.74 12.02
CA LEU A 46 14.75 -2.01 12.72
C LEU A 46 13.91 -3.14 12.11
N VAL A 47 12.65 -2.88 11.76
CA VAL A 47 11.79 -3.85 11.09
C VAL A 47 12.34 -4.19 9.70
N LEU A 48 12.75 -3.19 8.92
CA LEU A 48 13.39 -3.42 7.62
C LEU A 48 14.70 -4.20 7.77
N ALA A 49 15.54 -3.86 8.75
CA ALA A 49 16.76 -4.59 9.04
C ALA A 49 16.49 -6.02 9.47
N ALA A 50 15.47 -6.25 10.31
CA ALA A 50 15.06 -7.59 10.73
C ALA A 50 14.57 -8.44 9.55
N LEU A 51 13.80 -7.86 8.62
CA LEU A 51 13.37 -8.53 7.40
C LEU A 51 14.55 -8.88 6.47
N VAL A 52 15.52 -7.97 6.33
CA VAL A 52 16.75 -8.21 5.55
C VAL A 52 17.60 -9.30 6.21
N ILE A 53 17.81 -9.24 7.52
CA ILE A 53 18.53 -10.28 8.28
C ILE A 53 17.79 -11.62 8.14
N ALA A 54 16.47 -11.63 8.30
CA ALA A 54 15.68 -12.84 8.14
C ALA A 54 15.85 -13.47 6.75
N TYR A 55 15.89 -12.63 5.70
CA TYR A 55 16.19 -13.06 4.35
C TYR A 55 17.59 -13.67 4.22
N PHE A 56 18.63 -12.99 4.72
CA PHE A 56 20.02 -13.44 4.61
C PHE A 56 20.34 -14.71 5.41
N PHE A 57 19.69 -14.93 6.56
CA PHE A 57 19.99 -16.05 7.45
C PHE A 57 19.05 -17.24 7.27
N PHE A 58 17.76 -17.03 7.00
CA PHE A 58 16.78 -18.12 6.92
C PHE A 58 16.36 -18.46 5.48
N LEU A 59 16.42 -17.51 4.55
CA LEU A 59 15.91 -17.70 3.18
C LEU A 59 17.01 -17.84 2.12
N ARG A 60 18.26 -17.52 2.44
CA ARG A 60 19.41 -17.54 1.50
C ARG A 60 19.72 -18.93 0.91
N GLY A 61 19.36 -20.02 1.60
CA GLY A 61 19.50 -21.39 1.10
C GLY A 61 18.33 -21.88 0.23
N VAL A 62 17.21 -21.15 0.25
CA VAL A 62 15.95 -21.52 -0.43
C VAL A 62 15.68 -20.62 -1.63
N VAL A 63 16.11 -19.35 -1.55
CA VAL A 63 15.88 -18.32 -2.56
C VAL A 63 17.21 -17.98 -3.23
N GLN A 64 17.37 -18.37 -4.49
CA GLN A 64 18.51 -17.94 -5.29
C GLN A 64 18.48 -16.41 -5.45
N PHE A 65 19.58 -15.74 -5.09
CA PHE A 65 19.69 -14.29 -5.20
C PHE A 65 19.66 -13.88 -6.68
N LYS A 66 18.54 -13.33 -7.13
CA LYS A 66 18.38 -12.77 -8.47
C LYS A 66 18.54 -11.25 -8.41
N PRO A 67 19.43 -10.64 -9.22
CA PRO A 67 19.58 -9.18 -9.27
C PRO A 67 18.26 -8.45 -9.54
N GLU A 68 17.35 -9.07 -10.29
CA GLU A 68 15.99 -8.59 -10.55
C GLU A 68 15.20 -8.38 -9.24
N LEU A 69 15.32 -9.26 -8.25
CA LEU A 69 14.65 -9.11 -6.96
C LEU A 69 15.11 -7.86 -6.22
N VAL A 70 16.39 -7.49 -6.35
CA VAL A 70 16.93 -6.26 -5.75
C VAL A 70 16.30 -5.04 -6.41
N LEU A 71 16.20 -5.03 -7.74
CA LEU A 71 15.56 -3.96 -8.49
C LEU A 71 14.09 -3.79 -8.08
N TRP A 72 13.31 -4.88 -8.08
CA TRP A 72 11.89 -4.84 -7.73
C TRP A 72 11.66 -4.44 -6.26
N THR A 73 12.48 -4.94 -5.34
CA THR A 73 12.38 -4.57 -3.92
C THR A 73 12.74 -3.10 -3.71
N THR A 74 13.77 -2.60 -4.41
CA THR A 74 14.16 -1.19 -4.37
C THR A 74 13.04 -0.30 -4.90
N ALA A 75 12.46 -0.65 -6.05
CA ALA A 75 11.31 0.06 -6.61
C ALA A 75 10.12 0.08 -5.64
N LEU A 76 9.79 -1.06 -5.03
CA LEU A 76 8.73 -1.17 -4.03
C LEU A 76 8.93 -0.21 -2.86
N VAL A 77 10.15 -0.14 -2.31
CA VAL A 77 10.48 0.77 -1.20
C VAL A 77 10.33 2.23 -1.62
N ILE A 78 10.85 2.61 -2.80
CA ILE A 78 10.78 3.99 -3.30
C ILE A 78 9.33 4.41 -3.52
N PHE A 79 8.52 3.60 -4.20
CA PHE A 79 7.11 3.91 -4.44
C PHE A 79 6.29 3.93 -3.16
N SER A 80 6.57 3.03 -2.21
CA SER A 80 5.90 3.01 -0.91
C SER A 80 6.22 4.26 -0.09
N LEU A 81 7.48 4.73 -0.11
CA LEU A 81 7.88 5.95 0.59
C LEU A 81 7.22 7.18 -0.03
N ALA A 82 7.22 7.28 -1.37
CA ALA A 82 6.53 8.35 -2.07
C ALA A 82 5.02 8.35 -1.74
N ALA A 83 4.36 7.19 -1.82
CA ALA A 83 2.96 7.04 -1.46
C ALA A 83 2.70 7.48 -0.02
N PHE A 84 3.52 7.05 0.94
CA PHE A 84 3.42 7.45 2.34
C PHE A 84 3.48 8.97 2.52
N ILE A 85 4.41 9.65 1.86
CA ILE A 85 4.55 11.12 1.92
C ILE A 85 3.29 11.80 1.37
N PHE A 86 2.83 11.41 0.17
CA PHE A 86 1.66 12.04 -0.44
C PHE A 86 0.37 11.78 0.33
N VAL A 87 0.17 10.56 0.84
CA VAL A 87 -0.99 10.23 1.69
C VAL A 87 -0.96 11.04 2.98
N THR A 88 0.21 11.17 3.61
CA THR A 88 0.38 12.00 4.82
C THR A 88 0.01 13.46 4.55
N LEU A 89 0.47 14.02 3.43
CA LEU A 89 0.13 15.38 3.03
C LEU A 89 -1.37 15.54 2.74
N ALA A 90 -1.98 14.59 2.01
CA ALA A 90 -3.41 14.59 1.74
C ALA A 90 -4.25 14.49 3.02
N LEU A 91 -3.80 13.69 4.00
CA LEU A 91 -4.45 13.56 5.29
C LEU A 91 -4.27 14.79 6.19
N ARG A 92 -3.35 15.72 5.91
CA ARG A 92 -3.30 17.00 6.64
C ARG A 92 -4.52 17.86 6.32
N THR A 93 -4.92 17.90 5.05
CA THR A 93 -5.98 18.79 4.56
C THR A 93 -7.34 18.11 4.45
N GLY A 94 -7.38 16.83 4.06
CA GLY A 94 -8.60 16.09 3.76
C GLY A 94 -9.19 15.31 4.94
N LYS A 95 -10.47 14.96 4.83
CA LYS A 95 -11.13 13.95 5.68
C LYS A 95 -10.60 12.56 5.32
N VAL A 96 -10.37 11.69 6.31
CA VAL A 96 -9.83 10.33 6.09
C VAL A 96 -10.66 9.54 5.09
N ALA A 97 -11.99 9.62 5.21
CA ALA A 97 -12.92 8.93 4.32
C ALA A 97 -12.74 9.37 2.86
N LEU A 98 -12.61 10.68 2.60
CA LEU A 98 -12.41 11.21 1.24
C LEU A 98 -11.05 10.81 0.68
N VAL A 99 -9.97 10.95 1.48
CA VAL A 99 -8.63 10.55 1.05
C VAL A 99 -8.59 9.04 0.75
N THR A 100 -9.18 8.21 1.60
CA THR A 100 -9.24 6.75 1.40
C THR A 100 -10.09 6.38 0.19
N ALA A 101 -11.21 7.08 -0.05
CA ALA A 101 -12.02 6.88 -1.25
C ALA A 101 -11.22 7.22 -2.51
N VAL A 102 -10.52 8.36 -2.57
CA VAL A 102 -9.64 8.69 -3.69
C VAL A 102 -8.56 7.64 -3.88
N LEU A 103 -7.94 7.15 -2.80
CA LEU A 103 -6.93 6.08 -2.88
C LEU A 103 -7.51 4.79 -3.46
N SER A 104 -8.81 4.52 -3.32
CA SER A 104 -9.45 3.36 -3.94
C SER A 104 -9.51 3.43 -5.47
N LEU A 105 -9.31 4.61 -6.09
CA LEU A 105 -9.11 4.73 -7.55
C LEU A 105 -7.84 4.01 -8.02
N SER A 106 -6.90 3.70 -7.12
CA SER A 106 -5.76 2.84 -7.43
C SER A 106 -6.20 1.47 -7.94
N THR A 107 -7.38 0.97 -7.59
CA THR A 107 -7.92 -0.29 -8.13
C THR A 107 -8.11 -0.23 -9.65
N ALA A 108 -8.67 0.86 -10.16
CA ALA A 108 -8.83 1.07 -11.60
C ALA A 108 -7.48 1.24 -12.30
N PHE A 109 -6.55 1.97 -11.68
CA PHE A 109 -5.21 2.14 -12.20
C PHE A 109 -4.41 0.82 -12.23
N VAL A 110 -4.51 0.00 -11.18
CA VAL A 110 -3.91 -1.32 -11.10
C VAL A 110 -4.52 -2.25 -12.16
N ALA A 111 -5.84 -2.26 -12.34
CA ALA A 111 -6.49 -3.05 -13.40
C ALA A 111 -5.98 -2.66 -14.80
N PHE A 112 -5.84 -1.35 -15.06
CA PHE A 112 -5.27 -0.85 -16.31
C PHE A 112 -3.82 -1.28 -16.52
N LEU A 113 -2.97 -1.14 -15.50
CA LEU A 113 -1.58 -1.60 -15.56
C LEU A 113 -1.48 -3.11 -15.70
N SER A 114 -2.38 -3.87 -15.06
CA SER A 114 -2.42 -5.33 -15.15
C SER A 114 -2.69 -5.80 -16.57
N PHE A 115 -3.66 -5.16 -17.23
CA PHE A 115 -3.95 -5.39 -18.64
C PHE A 115 -2.71 -5.12 -19.53
N MET A 116 -2.02 -4.00 -19.30
CA MET A 116 -0.87 -3.60 -20.14
C MET A 116 0.41 -4.42 -19.89
N ILE A 117 0.71 -4.74 -18.63
CA ILE A 117 2.00 -5.32 -18.23
C ILE A 117 1.90 -6.84 -18.14
N PHE A 118 0.82 -7.36 -17.57
CA PHE A 118 0.65 -8.80 -17.33
C PHE A 118 -0.23 -9.49 -18.39
N ASN A 119 -0.80 -8.74 -19.33
CA ASN A 119 -1.74 -9.23 -20.34
C ASN A 119 -2.99 -9.90 -19.73
N ASP A 120 -3.38 -9.46 -18.53
CA ASP A 120 -4.58 -9.96 -17.87
C ASP A 120 -5.82 -9.64 -18.70
N ARG A 121 -6.74 -10.61 -18.78
CA ARG A 121 -7.99 -10.45 -19.52
C ARG A 121 -9.14 -10.23 -18.54
N PHE A 122 -9.74 -9.05 -18.61
CA PHE A 122 -10.94 -8.74 -17.85
C PHE A 122 -12.18 -9.01 -18.69
N SER A 123 -13.15 -9.68 -18.08
CA SER A 123 -14.51 -9.80 -18.62
C SER A 123 -15.21 -8.45 -18.67
N VAL A 124 -16.23 -8.33 -19.53
CA VAL A 124 -17.06 -7.11 -19.61
C VAL A 124 -17.70 -6.76 -18.26
N ARG A 125 -18.02 -7.78 -17.45
CA ARG A 125 -18.60 -7.58 -16.11
C ARG A 125 -17.59 -6.96 -15.13
N GLU A 126 -16.34 -7.41 -15.15
CA GLU A 126 -15.28 -6.86 -14.30
C GLU A 126 -14.95 -5.43 -14.70
N LEU A 127 -14.84 -5.14 -16.00
CA LEU A 127 -14.64 -3.78 -16.50
C LEU A 127 -15.78 -2.84 -16.11
N ALA A 128 -17.03 -3.30 -16.21
CA ALA A 128 -18.20 -2.54 -15.77
C ALA A 128 -18.16 -2.26 -14.26
N ALA A 129 -17.75 -3.25 -13.45
CA ALA A 129 -17.60 -3.06 -12.01
C ALA A 129 -16.52 -2.02 -11.67
N VAL A 130 -15.37 -2.07 -12.34
CA VAL A 130 -14.29 -1.08 -12.17
C VAL A 130 -14.76 0.32 -12.58
N ALA A 131 -15.48 0.45 -13.69
CA ALA A 131 -16.02 1.72 -14.16
C ALA A 131 -17.03 2.31 -13.16
N LEU A 132 -17.95 1.49 -12.64
CA LEU A 132 -18.92 1.91 -11.63
C LEU A 132 -18.24 2.29 -10.30
N ALA A 133 -17.25 1.51 -9.86
CA ALA A 133 -16.46 1.84 -8.67
C ALA A 133 -15.74 3.19 -8.84
N THR A 134 -15.11 3.41 -10.00
CA THR A 134 -14.46 4.68 -10.35
C THR A 134 -15.45 5.84 -10.33
N ALA A 135 -16.60 5.69 -10.98
CA ALA A 135 -17.64 6.72 -11.01
C ALA A 135 -18.18 7.04 -9.61
N SER A 136 -18.35 6.03 -8.74
CA SER A 136 -18.80 6.22 -7.37
C SER A 136 -17.83 7.05 -6.53
N VAL A 137 -16.52 6.87 -6.74
CA VAL A 137 -15.49 7.66 -6.05
C VAL A 137 -15.48 9.08 -6.61
N LEU A 138 -15.55 9.25 -7.93
CA LEU A 138 -15.57 10.58 -8.55
C LEU A 138 -16.80 11.40 -8.14
N ALA A 139 -17.94 10.76 -7.89
CA ALA A 139 -19.14 11.43 -7.40
C ALA A 139 -19.05 11.86 -5.92
N LEU A 140 -18.14 11.27 -5.15
CA LEU A 140 -17.97 11.55 -3.72
C LEU A 140 -17.03 12.75 -3.46
N VAL A 141 -16.15 13.07 -4.41
CA VAL A 141 -15.08 14.08 -4.30
C VAL A 141 -15.52 15.38 -4.97
#